data_AF-A0A3M6TSA8-F1
#
_entry.id   AF-A0A3M6TSA8-F1
#
_cell.length_a   1.000
_cell.length_b   1.000
_cell.length_c   1.000
_cell.angle_alpha   90.00
_cell.angle_beta   90.00
_cell.angle_gamma   90.00
#
_symmetry.space_group_name_H-M   'P 1'
#
loop_
_entity.id
_entity.type
_entity.pdbx_description
1 polymer ?
#
loop_
_entity_poly.entity_id
_entity_poly.type
_entity_poly.pdbx_seq_one_letter_code
_entity_poly.pdbx_strand_id
1 'polypeptide(L)'
;MPAYHSSLSAPNSLCKMALLPINTKFKGPAPPGDGNPDIIEEAIYFFKANVFFKSYEIKCSSKENGKKEMTTLAMANFVIPGDSGFPLNAMYSKPSSKAEADSTRAYLTQLRQELGQRLVEAVFDPQTDKPSKWWMCFVKRKFMDKSLSAPGQ
;
A
#
# COMPACT_ATOMS: atom_id res chain seq x y z
N MET A 1 20.55 -9.96 -5.99
CA MET A 1 19.36 -10.80 -6.19
C MET A 1 18.40 -10.08 -7.11
N PRO A 2 17.67 -10.77 -8.01
CA PRO A 2 16.60 -10.16 -8.80
C PRO A 2 15.43 -9.74 -7.91
N ALA A 3 14.60 -8.81 -8.38
CA ALA A 3 13.38 -8.39 -7.68
C ALA A 3 12.31 -9.49 -7.72
N TYR A 4 11.53 -9.62 -6.65
CA TYR A 4 10.39 -10.54 -6.62
C TYR A 4 9.23 -10.01 -7.46
N HIS A 5 8.53 -10.90 -8.16
CA HIS A 5 7.34 -10.63 -8.95
C HIS A 5 6.18 -11.47 -8.42
N SER A 6 4.99 -10.87 -8.30
CA SER A 6 3.80 -11.57 -7.77
C SER A 6 3.48 -12.82 -8.59
N SER A 7 3.09 -13.87 -7.88
CA SER A 7 2.58 -15.11 -8.47
C SER A 7 1.08 -15.07 -8.75
N LEU A 8 0.37 -14.05 -8.25
CA LEU A 8 -1.07 -13.89 -8.36
C LEU A 8 -1.47 -13.28 -9.71
N SER A 9 -2.65 -13.64 -10.21
CA SER A 9 -3.21 -13.09 -11.43
C SER A 9 -4.68 -12.73 -11.26
N ALA A 10 -5.17 -11.77 -12.05
CA ALA A 10 -6.57 -11.35 -12.09
C ALA A 10 -7.07 -11.32 -13.53
N PRO A 11 -8.32 -11.72 -13.81
CA PRO A 11 -8.91 -11.60 -15.15
C PRO A 11 -9.20 -10.14 -15.54
N ASN A 12 -9.35 -9.25 -14.53
CA ASN A 12 -9.71 -7.85 -14.70
C ASN A 12 -8.55 -6.94 -14.28
N SER A 13 -8.49 -5.74 -14.86
CA SER A 13 -7.54 -4.70 -14.48
C SER A 13 -8.17 -3.30 -14.56
N LEU A 14 -7.62 -2.36 -13.78
CA LEU A 14 -7.92 -0.93 -13.83
C LEU A 14 -6.61 -0.18 -14.07
N CYS A 15 -6.52 0.70 -15.06
CA CYS A 15 -5.31 1.51 -15.29
C CYS A 15 -3.99 0.71 -15.46
N LYS A 16 -4.06 -0.55 -15.96
CA LYS A 16 -2.98 -1.57 -15.98
C LYS A 16 -2.56 -2.15 -14.61
N MET A 17 -3.33 -1.92 -13.55
CA MET A 17 -3.21 -2.61 -12.27
C MET A 17 -4.14 -3.83 -12.27
N ALA A 18 -3.63 -5.02 -11.93
CA ALA A 18 -4.47 -6.20 -11.75
C ALA A 18 -5.49 -5.97 -10.61
N LEU A 19 -6.76 -6.24 -10.85
CA LEU A 19 -7.82 -6.10 -9.85
C LEU A 19 -7.90 -7.40 -9.02
N LEU A 20 -6.89 -7.59 -8.17
CA LEU A 20 -6.69 -8.80 -7.39
C LEU A 20 -7.69 -8.91 -6.22
N PRO A 21 -8.18 -10.13 -5.89
CA PRO A 21 -8.95 -10.39 -4.68
C PRO A 21 -8.14 -10.06 -3.41
N ILE A 22 -8.81 -9.60 -2.37
CA ILE A 22 -8.20 -9.33 -1.05
C ILE A 22 -9.11 -9.75 0.09
N ASN A 23 -8.52 -10.27 1.16
CA ASN A 23 -9.22 -10.69 2.38
C ASN A 23 -9.45 -9.46 3.27
N THR A 24 -10.44 -8.63 2.91
CA THR A 24 -10.71 -7.37 3.60
C THR A 24 -12.15 -7.25 4.08
N LYS A 25 -12.35 -6.44 5.13
CA LYS A 25 -13.66 -5.96 5.57
C LYS A 25 -13.99 -4.55 5.05
N PHE A 26 -13.02 -3.87 4.41
CA PHE A 26 -13.21 -2.54 3.86
C PHE A 26 -13.98 -2.59 2.53
N LYS A 27 -14.92 -1.66 2.34
CA LYS A 27 -15.69 -1.55 1.10
C LYS A 27 -14.80 -1.04 -0.04
N GLY A 28 -14.96 -1.62 -1.22
CA GLY A 28 -14.32 -1.19 -2.45
C GLY A 28 -14.54 -2.19 -3.58
N PRO A 29 -13.93 -1.95 -4.76
CA PRO A 29 -14.17 -2.73 -5.98
C PRO A 29 -13.35 -4.01 -6.08
N ALA A 30 -12.47 -4.32 -5.12
CA ALA A 30 -11.72 -5.58 -5.14
C ALA A 30 -12.67 -6.77 -5.00
N PRO A 31 -12.47 -7.88 -5.74
CA PRO A 31 -13.16 -9.13 -5.49
C PRO A 31 -12.93 -9.62 -4.03
N PRO A 32 -13.90 -10.32 -3.44
CA PRO A 32 -13.70 -10.94 -2.14
C PRO A 32 -12.59 -12.00 -2.23
N GLY A 33 -11.65 -11.95 -1.29
CA GLY A 33 -10.68 -13.04 -1.09
C GLY A 33 -11.35 -14.33 -0.59
N ASP A 34 -10.63 -15.43 -0.73
CA ASP A 34 -11.05 -16.80 -0.41
C ASP A 34 -10.49 -17.32 0.93
N GLY A 35 -9.74 -16.48 1.65
CA GLY A 35 -9.02 -16.82 2.87
C GLY A 35 -7.57 -17.26 2.67
N ASN A 36 -7.12 -17.48 1.42
CA ASN A 36 -5.70 -17.75 1.12
C ASN A 36 -4.87 -16.45 1.13
N PRO A 37 -3.52 -16.53 1.26
CA PRO A 37 -2.65 -15.37 1.21
C PRO A 37 -2.88 -14.49 -0.03
N ASP A 38 -3.18 -13.22 0.21
CA ASP A 38 -3.49 -12.25 -0.85
C ASP A 38 -2.32 -11.33 -1.19
N ILE A 39 -2.51 -10.45 -2.18
CA ILE A 39 -1.49 -9.51 -2.65
C ILE A 39 -0.97 -8.56 -1.56
N ILE A 40 -1.73 -8.32 -0.49
CA ILE A 40 -1.30 -7.46 0.62
C ILE A 40 -0.36 -8.24 1.54
N GLU A 41 -0.64 -9.51 1.80
CA GLU A 41 0.28 -10.38 2.53
C GLU A 41 1.57 -10.64 1.73
N GLU A 42 1.47 -10.93 0.43
CA GLU A 42 2.61 -11.07 -0.48
C GLU A 42 3.45 -9.77 -0.49
N ALA A 43 2.81 -8.60 -0.59
CA ALA A 43 3.48 -7.31 -0.56
C ALA A 43 4.17 -7.01 0.78
N ILE A 44 3.57 -7.35 1.93
CA ILE A 44 4.17 -7.19 3.26
C ILE A 44 5.36 -8.14 3.44
N TYR A 45 5.21 -9.39 3.01
CA TYR A 45 6.26 -10.42 3.10
C TYR A 45 7.50 -10.02 2.30
N PHE A 46 7.31 -9.66 1.02
CA PHE A 46 8.39 -9.21 0.16
C PHE A 46 8.79 -7.75 0.38
N PHE A 47 8.10 -6.98 1.24
CA PHE A 47 8.46 -5.61 1.58
C PHE A 47 9.94 -5.57 2.01
N LYS A 48 10.36 -6.35 3.00
CA LYS A 48 11.76 -6.29 3.49
C LYS A 48 12.83 -6.66 2.46
N ALA A 49 12.46 -7.38 1.39
CA ALA A 49 13.36 -7.77 0.32
C ALA A 49 13.40 -6.76 -0.84
N ASN A 50 12.24 -6.24 -1.25
CA ASN A 50 12.10 -5.29 -2.35
C ASN A 50 12.28 -3.83 -1.90
N VAL A 51 12.01 -3.55 -0.63
CA VAL A 51 11.94 -2.21 -0.07
C VAL A 51 13.26 -1.79 0.55
N PHE A 52 14.06 -1.19 -0.31
CA PHE A 52 14.57 0.13 0.00
C PHE A 52 13.37 1.13 -0.20
N PHE A 53 12.79 1.89 0.76
CA PHE A 53 11.79 3.01 0.55
C PHE A 53 12.09 4.24 1.44
N LYS A 54 11.70 5.48 1.06
CA LYS A 54 12.14 6.74 1.75
C LYS A 54 11.24 7.18 2.92
N SER A 55 11.87 7.97 3.78
CA SER A 55 11.50 8.43 5.13
C SER A 55 10.01 8.45 5.46
N TYR A 56 9.54 7.43 6.19
CA TYR A 56 8.33 7.48 7.03
C TYR A 56 8.66 7.29 8.52
N GLU A 57 9.09 8.35 9.19
CA GLU A 57 9.46 8.28 10.61
C GLU A 57 8.21 8.01 11.46
N ILE A 58 7.99 6.75 11.86
CA ILE A 58 6.94 6.34 12.79
C ILE A 58 7.18 7.05 14.13
N LYS A 59 6.41 8.12 14.34
CA LYS A 59 6.35 8.89 15.61
C LYS A 59 5.25 8.37 16.54
N CYS A 60 4.54 7.33 16.11
CA CYS A 60 3.46 6.70 16.85
C CYS A 60 4.00 6.06 18.14
N SER A 61 3.46 6.47 19.29
CA SER A 61 3.87 6.02 20.61
C SER A 61 3.25 4.69 21.08
N SER A 62 2.28 4.14 20.32
CA SER A 62 1.54 2.90 20.61
C SER A 62 0.94 2.30 19.34
N LYS A 63 0.63 0.99 19.35
CA LYS A 63 -0.05 0.30 18.23
C LYS A 63 -1.39 0.94 17.91
N GLU A 64 -2.13 1.37 18.93
CA GLU A 64 -3.44 2.02 18.79
C GLU A 64 -3.34 3.39 18.10
N ASN A 65 -2.33 4.20 18.43
CA ASN A 65 -2.07 5.45 17.72
C ASN A 65 -1.65 5.18 16.26
N GLY A 66 -0.82 4.15 16.05
CA GLY A 66 -0.48 3.67 14.70
C GLY A 66 -1.70 3.28 13.86
N LYS A 67 -2.69 2.58 14.44
CA LYS A 67 -3.95 2.25 13.73
C LYS A 67 -4.74 3.49 13.32
N LYS A 68 -4.83 4.50 14.19
CA LYS A 68 -5.53 5.77 13.91
C LYS A 68 -4.83 6.60 12.83
N GLU A 69 -3.51 6.73 12.92
CA GLU A 69 -2.69 7.43 11.92
C GLU A 69 -2.77 6.73 10.56
N MET A 70 -2.63 5.40 10.51
CA MET A 70 -2.74 4.65 9.25
C MET A 70 -4.15 4.70 8.64
N THR A 71 -5.21 4.72 9.46
CA THR A 71 -6.59 4.91 8.97
C THR A 71 -6.75 6.30 8.33
N THR A 72 -6.22 7.33 8.99
CA THR A 72 -6.24 8.72 8.49
C THR A 72 -5.44 8.83 7.19
N LEU A 73 -4.22 8.26 7.15
CA LEU A 73 -3.36 8.24 5.98
C LEU A 73 -3.98 7.44 4.82
N ALA A 74 -4.71 6.36 5.10
CA ALA A 74 -5.38 5.58 4.07
C ALA A 74 -6.49 6.35 3.36
N MET A 75 -7.21 7.22 4.08
CA MET A 75 -8.31 8.04 3.56
C MET A 75 -7.89 9.43 3.06
N ALA A 76 -6.68 9.91 3.40
CA ALA A 76 -6.16 11.19 2.92
C ALA A 76 -6.07 11.25 1.39
N ASN A 77 -6.29 12.43 0.80
CA ASN A 77 -6.22 12.63 -0.65
C ASN A 77 -4.87 12.21 -1.23
N PHE A 78 -4.89 11.52 -2.38
CA PHE A 78 -3.70 11.01 -3.05
C PHE A 78 -3.79 11.09 -4.57
N VAL A 79 -2.63 11.07 -5.24
CA VAL A 79 -2.52 11.05 -6.70
C VAL A 79 -2.71 9.64 -7.26
N ILE A 80 -3.41 9.53 -8.38
CA ILE A 80 -3.64 8.28 -9.15
C ILE A 80 -2.94 8.35 -10.51
N PRO A 81 -2.79 7.23 -11.26
CA PRO A 81 -2.30 7.28 -12.63
C PRO A 81 -3.01 8.34 -13.48
N GLY A 82 -2.25 9.15 -14.20
CA GLY A 82 -2.73 10.31 -14.96
C GLY A 82 -2.60 11.66 -14.22
N ASP A 83 -2.57 11.68 -12.88
CA ASP A 83 -2.32 12.92 -12.13
C ASP A 83 -0.86 13.35 -12.31
N SER A 84 -0.60 14.67 -12.43
CA SER A 84 0.75 15.21 -12.68
C SER A 84 1.77 14.86 -11.59
N GLY A 85 1.32 14.68 -10.34
CA GLY A 85 2.15 14.26 -9.21
C GLY A 85 2.40 12.75 -9.12
N PHE A 86 1.79 11.91 -9.96
CA PHE A 86 1.93 10.46 -9.86
C PHE A 86 3.27 9.97 -10.44
N PRO A 87 4.17 9.37 -9.63
CA PRO A 87 5.57 9.14 -9.98
C PRO A 87 5.81 8.02 -11.02
N LEU A 88 4.77 7.26 -11.35
CA LEU A 88 4.82 6.05 -12.20
C LEU A 88 3.90 6.16 -13.44
N ASN A 89 3.60 7.38 -13.90
CA ASN A 89 2.78 7.65 -15.09
C ASN A 89 3.31 7.01 -16.40
N ALA A 90 4.60 6.64 -16.46
CA ALA A 90 5.17 5.90 -17.60
C ALA A 90 4.82 4.39 -17.59
N MET A 91 4.45 3.83 -16.42
CA MET A 91 4.18 2.39 -16.25
C MET A 91 2.67 2.09 -16.28
N TYR A 92 1.86 2.95 -15.68
CA TYR A 92 0.40 2.80 -15.58
C TYR A 92 -0.35 3.64 -16.60
N SER A 93 -1.51 3.16 -17.04
CA SER A 93 -2.41 3.96 -17.87
C SER A 93 -3.16 4.97 -17.01
N LYS A 94 -3.40 6.18 -17.53
CA LYS A 94 -4.42 7.07 -16.95
C LYS A 94 -5.82 6.44 -17.11
N PRO A 95 -6.79 6.74 -16.21
CA PRO A 95 -8.18 6.36 -16.41
C PRO A 95 -8.74 6.87 -17.74
N SER A 96 -9.50 6.02 -18.41
CA SER A 96 -10.23 6.31 -19.65
C SER A 96 -11.48 7.16 -19.44
N SER A 97 -12.06 7.12 -18.23
CA SER A 97 -13.32 7.76 -17.88
C SER A 97 -13.35 8.20 -16.41
N LYS A 98 -14.30 9.06 -16.05
CA LYS A 98 -14.55 9.44 -14.65
C LYS A 98 -14.92 8.24 -13.78
N ALA A 99 -15.68 7.29 -14.32
CA ALA A 99 -16.06 6.05 -13.63
C ALA A 99 -14.84 5.15 -13.34
N GLU A 100 -13.90 5.01 -14.29
CA GLU A 100 -12.65 4.28 -14.05
C GLU A 100 -11.77 5.02 -13.03
N ALA A 101 -11.72 6.35 -13.07
CA ALA A 101 -10.96 7.14 -12.10
C ALA A 101 -11.50 6.97 -10.67
N ASP A 102 -12.83 6.96 -10.50
CA ASP A 102 -13.48 6.74 -9.22
C ASP A 102 -13.29 5.30 -8.72
N SER A 103 -13.42 4.31 -9.60
CA SER A 103 -13.11 2.90 -9.29
C SER A 103 -11.65 2.69 -8.90
N THR A 104 -10.71 3.33 -9.61
CA THR A 104 -9.27 3.27 -9.33
C THR A 104 -8.96 3.89 -7.97
N ARG A 105 -9.56 5.04 -7.66
CA ARG A 105 -9.44 5.70 -6.35
C ARG A 105 -10.03 4.83 -5.24
N ALA A 106 -11.21 4.25 -5.45
CA ALA A 106 -11.83 3.34 -4.48
C ALA A 106 -10.99 2.08 -4.23
N TYR A 107 -10.41 1.47 -5.27
CA TYR A 107 -9.52 0.31 -5.14
C TYR A 107 -8.26 0.64 -4.35
N LEU A 108 -7.60 1.75 -4.69
CA LEU A 108 -6.39 2.19 -3.99
C LEU A 108 -6.68 2.59 -2.53
N THR A 109 -7.83 3.18 -2.22
CA THR A 109 -8.26 3.42 -0.83
C THR A 109 -8.44 2.10 -0.07
N GLN A 110 -9.15 1.12 -0.66
CA GLN A 110 -9.39 -0.19 -0.05
C GLN A 110 -8.06 -0.91 0.25
N LEU A 111 -7.12 -0.92 -0.71
CA LEU A 111 -5.76 -1.44 -0.53
C LEU A 111 -5.00 -0.71 0.59
N ARG A 112 -5.07 0.63 0.65
CA ARG A 112 -4.39 1.42 1.70
C ARG A 112 -4.94 1.13 3.10
N GLN A 113 -6.25 0.95 3.24
CA GLN A 113 -6.87 0.65 4.54
C GLN A 113 -6.44 -0.72 5.06
N GLU A 114 -6.55 -1.76 4.23
CA GLU A 114 -6.19 -3.12 4.61
C GLU A 114 -4.67 -3.28 4.84
N LEU A 115 -3.83 -2.73 3.95
CA LEU A 115 -2.38 -2.67 4.14
C LEU A 115 -2.01 -1.92 5.42
N GLY A 116 -2.64 -0.76 5.68
CA GLY A 116 -2.37 0.05 6.86
C GLY A 116 -2.68 -0.69 8.17
N GLN A 117 -3.80 -1.40 8.22
CA GLN A 117 -4.15 -2.25 9.36
C GLN A 117 -3.14 -3.39 9.57
N ARG A 118 -2.86 -4.19 8.53
CA ARG A 118 -1.93 -5.33 8.64
C ARG A 118 -0.50 -4.91 8.92
N LEU A 119 -0.04 -3.79 8.36
CA LEU A 119 1.30 -3.26 8.60
C LEU A 119 1.50 -2.87 10.07
N VAL A 120 0.50 -2.27 10.73
CA VAL A 120 0.58 -1.94 12.17
C VAL A 120 0.66 -3.21 13.02
N GLU A 121 -0.05 -4.29 12.63
CA GLU A 121 0.06 -5.60 13.28
C GLU A 121 1.47 -6.21 13.12
N ALA A 122 2.11 -6.04 11.96
CA ALA A 122 3.45 -6.58 11.67
C ALA A 122 4.61 -5.73 12.25
N VAL A 123 4.40 -4.43 12.44
CA VAL A 123 5.43 -3.47 12.89
C VAL A 123 5.53 -3.41 14.41
N PHE A 124 4.41 -3.44 15.13
CA PHE A 124 4.38 -3.27 16.58
C PHE A 124 4.61 -4.59 17.31
N ASP A 125 5.55 -4.57 18.26
CA ASP A 125 5.83 -5.72 19.12
C ASP A 125 4.68 -5.97 20.11
N PRO A 126 4.08 -7.18 20.16
CA PRO A 126 2.90 -7.44 20.99
C PRO A 126 3.11 -7.36 22.51
N GLN A 127 4.36 -7.41 23.00
CA GLN A 127 4.67 -7.37 24.43
C GLN A 127 5.02 -5.97 24.92
N THR A 128 5.70 -5.19 24.07
CA THR A 128 6.27 -3.88 24.45
C THR A 128 5.53 -2.68 23.85
N ASP A 129 4.57 -2.92 22.95
CA ASP A 129 3.79 -1.90 22.20
C ASP A 129 4.67 -0.87 21.45
N LYS A 130 5.89 -1.26 21.10
CA LYS A 130 6.87 -0.41 20.43
C LYS A 130 7.05 -0.81 18.95
N PRO A 131 7.30 0.14 18.04
CA PRO A 131 7.61 -0.16 16.66
C PRO A 131 8.97 -0.87 16.56
N SER A 132 8.98 -2.02 15.91
CA SER A 132 10.16 -2.88 15.79
C SER A 132 11.26 -2.23 14.94
N LYS A 133 12.49 -2.18 15.49
CA LYS A 133 13.67 -1.64 14.79
C LYS A 133 13.94 -2.30 13.44
N TRP A 134 13.50 -3.56 13.27
CA TRP A 134 13.61 -4.35 12.04
C TRP A 134 12.60 -3.99 10.95
N TRP A 135 11.70 -3.05 11.23
CA TRP A 135 10.89 -2.34 10.24
C TRP A 135 11.34 -0.89 10.13
N MET A 136 11.64 -0.23 11.26
CA MET A 136 12.13 1.14 11.29
C MET A 136 13.43 1.37 10.53
N CYS A 137 14.32 0.37 10.40
CA CYS A 137 15.56 0.51 9.63
C CYS A 137 15.33 0.77 8.13
N PHE A 138 14.20 0.33 7.57
CA PHE A 138 13.84 0.56 6.17
C PHE A 138 13.38 1.98 5.88
N VAL A 139 13.17 2.77 6.94
CA VAL A 139 12.47 4.05 6.86
C VAL A 139 13.02 5.01 5.80
N LYS A 140 14.34 5.16 5.60
CA LYS A 140 14.96 6.24 4.78
C LYS A 140 15.49 5.89 3.37
N ARG A 141 15.33 4.68 2.86
CA ARG A 141 15.90 4.21 1.56
C ARG A 141 15.06 4.71 0.33
N LYS A 142 14.90 3.98 -0.80
CA LYS A 142 13.90 4.34 -1.87
C LYS A 142 13.63 3.23 -2.93
N PHE A 143 12.36 2.91 -3.28
CA PHE A 143 12.05 1.82 -4.25
C PHE A 143 11.86 2.44 -5.61
N MET A 144 12.65 1.98 -6.58
CA MET A 144 12.77 2.61 -7.91
C MET A 144 13.04 4.13 -7.82
N ASP A 145 13.62 4.59 -6.72
CA ASP A 145 13.76 6.00 -6.34
C ASP A 145 12.47 6.86 -6.40
N LYS A 146 11.29 6.25 -6.27
CA LYS A 146 9.98 6.93 -6.27
C LYS A 146 9.41 7.15 -4.86
N SER A 147 8.50 8.12 -4.74
CA SER A 147 7.70 8.38 -3.54
C SER A 147 6.26 8.65 -3.96
N LEU A 148 5.29 8.14 -3.19
CA LEU A 148 3.88 8.52 -3.33
C LEU A 148 3.52 9.76 -2.50
N SER A 149 4.39 10.19 -1.57
CA SER A 149 4.31 11.51 -0.96
C SER A 149 4.81 12.59 -1.90
N ALA A 150 4.18 13.77 -1.87
CA ALA A 150 4.70 14.95 -2.53
C ALA A 150 6.07 15.36 -1.92
N PRO A 151 6.96 16.01 -2.67
CA PRO A 151 8.20 16.54 -2.11
C PRO A 151 7.91 17.51 -0.96
N GLY A 152 8.35 17.18 0.25
CA GLY A 152 8.15 18.01 1.46
C GLY A 152 7.09 17.50 2.45
N GLN A 153 6.46 16.34 2.20
CA GLN A 153 5.71 15.56 3.19
C GLN A 153 6.50 14.31 3.60
#